data_AF-A0A7Z9ZFK1-F1
#
_entry.id   AF-A0A7Z9ZFK1-F1
#
_cell.length_a   1.000
_cell.length_b   1.000
_cell.length_c   1.000
_cell.angle_alpha   90.00
_cell.angle_beta   90.00
_cell.angle_gamma   90.00
#
_symmetry.space_group_name_H-M   'P 1'
#
loop_
_entity.id
_entity.type
_entity.pdbx_description
1 polymer ?
#
loop_
_entity_poly.entity_id
_entity_poly.type
_entity_poly.pdbx_seq_one_letter_code
_entity_poly.pdbx_strand_id
1 'polypeptide(L)'
;MALVWSYYARSTRQLHPGADPLSSRLAILNQPWGWALLLLDVVYLEAHWAFYRSLPIQLLDDLYSGVFLGLALILLEGFSNPLLRHNLSQPEGAGGILLTGGIAIIIALVYLFTRNLWLCMLIHLGLEVGLLRLWGCLAGRVSG
;
A
#
# COMPACT_ATOMS: atom_id res chain seq x y z
N MET A 1 14.07 24.00 5.51
CA MET A 1 13.64 22.64 5.12
C MET A 1 13.31 21.76 6.33
N ALA A 2 14.19 21.61 7.34
CA ALA A 2 13.91 20.81 8.54
C ALA A 2 12.73 21.29 9.42
N LEU A 3 12.48 22.62 9.47
CA LEU A 3 11.38 23.20 10.24
C LEU A 3 10.00 22.91 9.64
N VAL A 4 9.86 23.06 8.31
CA VAL A 4 8.63 22.71 7.58
C VAL A 4 8.36 21.21 7.71
N TRP A 5 9.40 20.38 7.65
CA TRP A 5 9.31 18.93 7.89
C TRP A 5 8.85 18.60 9.31
N SER A 6 9.44 19.24 10.33
CA SER A 6 9.05 19.03 11.72
C SER A 6 7.62 19.47 11.98
N TYR A 7 7.16 20.54 11.31
CA TYR A 7 5.81 21.05 11.43
C TYR A 7 4.81 20.14 10.71
N TYR A 8 5.14 19.68 9.50
CA TYR A 8 4.35 18.72 8.73
C TYR A 8 4.20 17.39 9.48
N ALA A 9 5.32 16.82 9.97
CA ALA A 9 5.33 15.59 10.77
C ALA A 9 4.59 15.74 12.11
N ARG A 10 4.54 16.95 12.69
CA ARG A 10 3.77 17.22 13.92
C ARG A 10 2.28 17.41 13.64
N SER A 11 1.91 17.96 12.47
CA SER A 11 0.51 18.10 12.05
C SER A 11 -0.13 16.76 11.69
N THR A 12 0.60 15.87 11.02
CA THR A 12 0.11 14.52 10.69
C THR A 12 0.04 13.61 11.91
N ARG A 13 0.90 13.82 12.92
CA ARG A 13 0.78 13.20 14.26
C ARG A 13 -0.52 13.56 15.00
N GLN A 14 -1.08 14.75 14.77
CA GLN A 14 -2.30 15.19 15.46
C GLN A 14 -3.59 14.66 14.79
N LEU A 15 -3.52 14.23 13.53
CA LEU A 15 -4.67 13.73 12.77
C LEU A 15 -4.95 12.24 12.97
N HIS A 16 -3.95 11.43 13.37
CA HIS A 16 -4.13 10.00 13.66
C HIS A 16 -3.41 9.60 14.97
N PRO A 17 -4.05 9.82 16.14
CA PRO A 17 -3.55 9.28 17.39
C PRO A 17 -3.89 7.79 17.47
N GLY A 18 -2.90 6.90 17.36
CA GLY A 18 -3.00 5.48 17.74
C GLY A 18 -3.99 4.61 16.96
N ALA A 19 -4.55 5.08 15.85
CA ALA A 19 -5.42 4.26 15.02
C ALA A 19 -4.58 3.35 14.11
N ASP A 20 -4.57 2.05 14.41
CA ASP A 20 -4.00 1.02 13.52
C ASP A 20 -4.49 1.29 12.08
N PRO A 21 -3.58 1.45 11.09
CA PRO A 21 -3.95 1.74 9.71
C PRO A 21 -4.93 0.72 9.13
N LEU A 22 -4.89 -0.53 9.60
CA LEU A 22 -5.85 -1.56 9.19
C LEU A 22 -7.23 -1.32 9.80
N SER A 23 -7.31 -0.93 11.07
CA SER A 23 -8.58 -0.57 11.72
C SER A 23 -9.25 0.64 11.04
N SER A 24 -8.46 1.62 10.58
CA SER A 24 -8.94 2.77 9.83
C SER A 24 -9.52 2.36 8.46
N ARG A 25 -8.82 1.49 7.73
CA ARG A 25 -9.31 0.94 6.45
C ARG A 25 -10.55 0.04 6.62
N LEU A 26 -10.62 -0.72 7.71
CA LEU A 26 -11.80 -1.51 8.05
C LEU A 26 -13.01 -0.61 8.35
N ALA A 27 -12.80 0.50 9.04
CA ALA A 27 -13.85 1.49 9.28
C ALA A 27 -14.37 2.11 7.97
N ILE A 28 -13.48 2.38 7.01
CA ILE A 28 -13.86 2.82 5.65
C ILE A 28 -14.71 1.74 4.97
N LEU A 29 -14.26 0.48 4.96
CA LEU A 29 -14.98 -0.63 4.33
C LEU A 29 -16.43 -0.79 4.83
N ASN A 30 -16.67 -0.52 6.10
CA ASN A 30 -18.00 -0.64 6.72
C ASN A 30 -18.97 0.50 6.37
N GLN A 31 -18.50 1.56 5.69
CA GLN A 31 -19.37 2.64 5.21
C GLN A 31 -20.15 2.21 3.95
N PRO A 32 -21.35 2.77 3.68
CA PRO A 32 -22.19 2.38 2.56
C PRO A 32 -21.52 2.49 1.17
N TRP A 33 -20.50 3.32 1.04
CA TRP A 33 -19.68 3.50 -0.18
C TRP A 33 -18.18 3.21 0.05
N GLY A 34 -17.86 2.56 1.16
CA GLY A 34 -16.49 2.24 1.55
C GLY A 34 -15.72 1.42 0.51
N TRP A 35 -16.39 0.42 -0.07
CA TRP A 35 -15.82 -0.44 -1.11
C TRP A 35 -15.41 0.35 -2.36
N ALA A 36 -16.13 1.43 -2.71
CA ALA A 36 -15.82 2.26 -3.86
C ALA A 36 -14.60 3.16 -3.60
N LEU A 37 -14.45 3.64 -2.35
CA LEU A 37 -13.27 4.38 -1.92
C LEU A 37 -12.03 3.47 -1.92
N LEU A 38 -12.16 2.23 -1.44
CA LEU A 38 -11.07 1.26 -1.51
C LEU A 38 -10.70 0.91 -2.95
N LEU A 39 -11.70 0.73 -3.83
CA LEU A 39 -11.44 0.53 -5.26
C LEU A 39 -10.66 1.71 -5.85
N LEU A 40 -11.03 2.93 -5.50
CA LEU A 40 -10.34 4.13 -5.97
C LEU A 40 -8.88 4.16 -5.48
N ASP A 41 -8.64 3.84 -4.20
CA ASP A 41 -7.29 3.72 -3.63
C ASP A 41 -6.47 2.66 -4.37
N VAL A 42 -7.06 1.49 -4.64
CA VAL A 42 -6.42 0.42 -5.44
C VAL A 42 -6.08 0.91 -6.83
N VAL A 43 -6.99 1.60 -7.51
CA VAL A 43 -6.76 2.13 -8.87
C VAL A 43 -5.61 3.14 -8.87
N TYR A 44 -5.58 4.06 -7.90
CA TYR A 44 -4.48 5.02 -7.78
C TYR A 44 -3.14 4.33 -7.52
N LEU A 45 -3.13 3.32 -6.65
CA LEU A 45 -1.91 2.62 -6.29
C LEU A 45 -1.39 1.73 -7.44
N GLU A 46 -2.29 1.05 -8.14
CA GLU A 46 -1.95 0.29 -9.35
C GLU A 46 -1.44 1.21 -10.47
N ALA A 47 -2.06 2.39 -10.66
CA ALA A 47 -1.58 3.36 -11.63
C ALA A 47 -0.17 3.87 -11.27
N HIS A 48 0.07 4.18 -10.00
CA HIS A 48 1.38 4.58 -9.49
C HIS A 48 2.42 3.49 -9.77
N TRP A 49 2.12 2.23 -9.43
CA TRP A 49 3.04 1.11 -9.66
C TRP A 49 3.22 0.76 -11.13
N ALA A 50 2.18 0.89 -11.95
CA ALA A 50 2.26 0.71 -13.39
C ALA A 50 3.19 1.77 -14.01
N PHE A 51 3.11 3.02 -13.56
CA PHE A 51 4.01 4.08 -13.99
C PHE A 51 5.47 3.74 -13.66
N TYR A 52 5.77 3.39 -12.41
CA TYR A 52 7.12 3.01 -11.98
C TYR A 52 7.70 1.80 -12.72
N ARG A 53 6.87 0.86 -13.17
CA ARG A 53 7.31 -0.31 -13.97
C ARG A 53 7.44 0.02 -15.45
N SER A 54 6.53 0.82 -16.01
CA SER A 54 6.50 1.15 -17.45
C SER A 54 7.73 1.92 -17.91
N LEU A 55 8.33 2.73 -17.02
CA LEU A 55 9.47 3.58 -17.34
C LEU A 55 10.75 2.74 -17.52
N PRO A 56 11.14 1.83 -16.59
CA PRO A 56 12.26 0.91 -16.81
C PRO A 56 12.04 -0.09 -17.95
N ILE A 57 10.82 -0.63 -18.12
CA ILE A 57 10.52 -1.57 -19.22
C ILE A 57 10.83 -0.93 -20.58
N GLN A 58 10.41 0.32 -20.80
CA GLN A 58 10.67 1.02 -22.05
C GLN A 58 12.14 1.42 -22.23
N LEU A 59 12.84 1.73 -21.14
CA LEU A 59 14.25 2.16 -21.19
C LEU A 59 15.20 0.99 -21.48
N LEU A 60 14.91 -0.20 -20.94
CA LEU A 60 15.77 -1.38 -21.04
C LEU A 60 15.32 -2.35 -22.14
N ASP A 61 14.12 -2.16 -22.69
CA ASP A 61 13.44 -3.07 -23.61
C ASP A 61 13.37 -4.53 -23.08
N ASP A 62 13.38 -4.67 -21.75
CA ASP A 62 13.29 -5.95 -21.07
C ASP A 62 12.24 -5.88 -19.95
N LEU A 63 11.24 -6.75 -20.08
CA LEU A 63 10.14 -6.85 -19.13
C LEU A 63 10.62 -7.28 -17.75
N TYR A 64 11.56 -8.24 -17.68
CA TYR A 64 11.99 -8.82 -16.42
C TYR A 64 12.71 -7.76 -15.58
N SER A 65 13.80 -7.19 -16.10
CA SER A 65 14.52 -6.12 -15.42
C SER A 65 13.63 -4.91 -15.16
N GLY A 66 12.73 -4.57 -16.08
CA GLY A 66 11.84 -3.43 -15.92
C GLY A 66 10.86 -3.57 -14.75
N VAL A 67 10.28 -4.76 -14.55
CA VAL A 67 9.39 -5.02 -13.39
C VAL A 67 10.14 -4.94 -12.07
N PHE A 68 11.33 -5.56 -11.97
CA PHE A 68 12.11 -5.55 -10.75
C PHE A 68 12.69 -4.17 -10.42
N LEU A 69 13.11 -3.40 -11.43
CA LEU A 69 13.56 -2.02 -11.23
C LEU A 69 12.41 -1.11 -10.83
N GLY A 70 11.22 -1.26 -11.42
CA GLY A 70 10.03 -0.53 -10.98
C GLY A 70 9.70 -0.82 -9.53
N LEU A 71 9.76 -2.08 -9.11
CA LEU A 71 9.59 -2.48 -7.71
C LEU A 71 10.67 -1.89 -6.81
N ALA A 72 11.94 -1.91 -7.24
CA ALA A 72 13.05 -1.32 -6.50
C ALA A 72 12.86 0.20 -6.30
N LEU A 73 12.34 0.90 -7.30
CA LEU A 73 12.04 2.34 -7.20
C LEU A 73 10.92 2.61 -6.20
N ILE A 74 9.82 1.84 -6.23
CA ILE A 74 8.72 1.95 -5.26
C ILE A 74 9.22 1.72 -3.83
N LEU A 75 10.05 0.68 -3.63
CA LEU A 75 10.65 0.39 -2.33
C LEU A 75 11.61 1.51 -1.90
N LEU A 76 12.43 2.02 -2.82
CA LEU A 76 13.36 3.12 -2.55
C LEU A 76 12.64 4.41 -2.16
N GLU A 77 11.54 4.75 -2.85
CA GLU A 77 10.64 5.86 -2.51
C GLU A 77 10.10 5.67 -1.08
N GLY A 78 9.64 4.46 -0.76
CA GLY A 78 9.19 4.10 0.58
C GLY A 78 10.29 4.26 1.65
N PHE A 79 11.47 3.70 1.42
CA PHE A 79 12.60 3.79 2.35
C PHE A 79 13.14 5.21 2.51
N SER A 80 13.05 6.03 1.46
CA SER A 80 13.46 7.43 1.50
C SER A 80 12.49 8.30 2.31
N ASN A 81 11.27 7.83 2.57
CA ASN A 81 10.29 8.53 3.38
C ASN A 81 10.58 8.33 4.89
N PRO A 82 11.01 9.37 5.63
CA PRO A 82 11.34 9.24 7.05
C PRO A 82 10.12 8.94 7.93
N LEU A 83 8.90 9.30 7.47
CA LEU A 83 7.65 8.93 8.16
C LEU A 83 7.43 7.43 8.10
N LEU A 84 7.74 6.80 6.97
CA LEU A 84 7.64 5.36 6.81
C LEU A 84 8.61 4.63 7.73
N ARG A 85 9.86 5.11 7.81
CA ARG A 85 10.88 4.55 8.72
C ARG A 85 10.48 4.67 10.19
N HIS A 86 9.87 5.79 10.57
CA HIS A 86 9.38 5.99 11.93
C HIS A 86 8.18 5.09 12.25
N ASN A 87 7.22 4.97 11.33
CA ASN A 87 6.06 4.09 11.48
C ASN A 87 6.44 2.60 11.50
N LEU A 88 7.48 2.19 10.75
CA LEU A 88 8.04 0.84 10.84
C LEU A 88 8.69 0.54 12.21
N SER A 89 9.11 1.57 12.93
CA SER A 89 9.66 1.42 14.29
C SER A 89 8.56 1.32 15.36
N GLN A 90 7.30 1.56 14.99
CA GLN A 90 6.14 1.46 15.87
C GLN A 90 5.30 0.23 15.49
N PRO A 91 5.01 -0.70 16.42
CA PRO A 91 4.29 -1.94 16.10
C PRO A 91 2.89 -1.67 15.53
N GLU A 92 2.24 -0.57 15.91
CA GLU A 92 0.92 -0.17 15.41
C GLU A 92 0.95 0.36 13.98
N GLY A 93 2.05 0.99 13.53
CA GLY A 93 2.17 1.59 12.20
C GLY A 93 2.79 0.67 11.15
N ALA A 94 3.56 -0.34 11.59
CA ALA A 94 4.29 -1.23 10.70
C ALA A 94 3.36 -2.14 9.87
N GLY A 95 2.22 -2.56 10.41
CA GLY A 95 1.31 -3.53 9.79
C GLY A 95 0.81 -3.10 8.41
N GLY A 96 0.26 -1.88 8.31
CA GLY A 96 -0.25 -1.36 7.03
C GLY A 96 0.84 -1.16 5.97
N ILE A 97 2.05 -0.77 6.40
CA ILE A 97 3.20 -0.57 5.52
C ILE A 97 3.70 -1.92 4.97
N LEU A 98 3.87 -2.90 5.85
CA LEU A 98 4.29 -4.25 5.48
C LEU A 98 3.26 -4.93 4.56
N LEU A 99 1.97 -4.73 4.82
CA LEU A 99 0.89 -5.24 3.97
C LEU A 99 0.94 -4.59 2.58
N THR A 100 1.06 -3.26 2.50
CA THR A 100 1.16 -2.55 1.22
C THR A 100 2.40 -3.00 0.44
N GLY A 101 3.54 -3.13 1.11
CA GLY A 101 4.78 -3.64 0.49
C GLY A 101 4.66 -5.09 0.01
N GLY A 102 4.02 -5.95 0.80
CA GLY A 102 3.74 -7.34 0.42
C GLY A 102 2.83 -7.44 -0.80
N ILE A 103 1.75 -6.65 -0.84
CA ILE A 103 0.87 -6.56 -2.01
C ILE A 103 1.63 -6.07 -3.24
N ALA A 104 2.50 -5.05 -3.10
CA ALA A 104 3.32 -4.55 -4.21
C ALA A 104 4.18 -5.65 -4.84
N ILE A 105 4.79 -6.51 -4.02
CA ILE A 105 5.58 -7.65 -4.48
C ILE A 105 4.69 -8.67 -5.20
N ILE A 106 3.56 -9.06 -4.61
CA ILE A 106 2.63 -10.03 -5.20
C ILE A 106 2.12 -9.53 -6.55
N ILE A 107 1.70 -8.27 -6.64
CA ILE A 107 1.21 -7.65 -7.87
C ILE A 107 2.31 -7.52 -8.92
N ALA A 108 3.55 -7.22 -8.54
CA ALA A 108 4.67 -7.22 -9.46
C ALA A 108 4.86 -8.59 -10.11
N LEU A 109 4.80 -9.67 -9.32
CA LEU A 109 4.88 -11.04 -9.83
C LEU A 109 3.69 -11.42 -10.71
N VAL A 110 2.47 -11.13 -10.26
CA VAL A 110 1.25 -11.39 -11.05
C VAL A 110 1.33 -10.68 -12.41
N TYR A 111 1.77 -9.43 -12.43
CA TYR A 111 1.94 -8.68 -13.67
C TYR A 111 3.02 -9.28 -14.57
N LEU A 112 4.14 -9.75 -14.01
CA LEU A 112 5.22 -10.38 -14.78
C LEU A 112 4.71 -11.58 -15.59
N PHE A 113 3.82 -12.39 -15.01
CA PHE A 113 3.26 -13.57 -15.68
C PHE A 113 2.04 -13.28 -16.56
N THR A 114 1.19 -12.33 -16.18
CA THR A 114 -0.12 -12.12 -16.83
C THR A 114 -0.12 -10.95 -17.79
N ARG A 115 0.72 -9.94 -17.55
CA ARG A 115 0.78 -8.65 -18.25
C ARG A 115 -0.58 -7.95 -18.34
N ASN A 116 -1.46 -8.22 -17.37
CA ASN A 116 -2.83 -7.73 -17.38
C ASN A 116 -3.12 -6.89 -16.14
N LEU A 117 -3.21 -5.57 -16.35
CA LEU A 117 -3.47 -4.61 -15.26
C LEU A 117 -4.85 -4.78 -14.63
N TRP A 118 -5.87 -5.16 -15.40
CA TRP A 118 -7.21 -5.41 -14.87
C TRP A 118 -7.21 -6.57 -13.89
N LEU A 119 -6.46 -7.63 -14.21
CA LEU A 119 -6.30 -8.77 -13.32
C LEU A 119 -5.52 -8.38 -12.04
N CYS A 120 -4.46 -7.57 -12.18
CA CYS A 120 -3.75 -7.01 -11.03
C CYS A 120 -4.68 -6.22 -10.10
N MET A 121 -5.50 -5.32 -10.65
CA MET A 121 -6.47 -4.54 -9.88
C MET A 121 -7.47 -5.43 -9.12
N LEU A 122 -8.04 -6.44 -9.79
CA LEU A 122 -8.99 -7.36 -9.15
C LEU A 122 -8.34 -8.16 -8.02
N ILE A 123 -7.12 -8.66 -8.24
CA ILE A 123 -6.37 -9.41 -7.22
C ILE A 123 -6.00 -8.49 -6.05
N HIS A 124 -5.53 -7.27 -6.32
CA HIS A 124 -5.18 -6.29 -5.30
C HIS A 124 -6.39 -5.99 -4.41
N LEU A 125 -7.52 -5.61 -5.02
CA LEU A 125 -8.76 -5.34 -4.28
C LEU A 125 -9.22 -6.56 -3.48
N GLY A 126 -9.17 -7.74 -4.09
CA GLY A 126 -9.53 -9.00 -3.42
C GLY A 126 -8.66 -9.31 -2.21
N LEU A 127 -7.34 -9.14 -2.34
CA LEU A 127 -6.38 -9.29 -1.25
C LEU A 127 -6.65 -8.27 -0.14
N GLU A 128 -6.85 -7.01 -0.49
CA GLU A 128 -7.09 -5.96 0.48
C GLU A 128 -8.39 -6.18 1.27
N VAL A 129 -9.50 -6.40 0.58
CA VAL A 129 -10.79 -6.67 1.24
C VAL A 129 -10.71 -7.97 2.05
N GLY A 130 -10.09 -9.02 1.51
CA GLY A 130 -9.91 -10.30 2.19
C GLY A 130 -9.12 -10.17 3.49
N LEU A 131 -8.00 -9.44 3.46
CA LEU A 131 -7.15 -9.19 4.64
C LEU A 131 -7.86 -8.33 5.67
N LEU A 132 -8.58 -7.28 5.26
CA LEU A 132 -9.37 -6.45 6.18
C LEU A 132 -10.48 -7.24 6.87
N ARG A 133 -11.18 -8.11 6.13
CA ARG A 133 -12.22 -8.99 6.69
C ARG A 133 -11.63 -9.99 7.66
N LEU A 134 -10.50 -10.62 7.30
CA LEU A 134 -9.79 -11.55 8.18
C LEU A 134 -9.36 -10.85 9.48
N TRP A 135 -8.80 -9.64 9.39
CA TRP A 135 -8.40 -8.84 10.53
C TRP A 135 -9.59 -8.51 11.44
N GLY A 136 -10.72 -8.06 10.88
CA GLY A 136 -11.94 -7.81 11.64
C GLY A 136 -12.46 -9.05 12.38
N CYS A 137 -12.43 -10.22 11.75
CA CYS A 137 -12.80 -11.49 12.38
C CYS A 137 -11.85 -11.88 13.52
N LEU A 138 -10.54 -11.69 13.34
CA LEU A 138 -9.53 -12.02 14.35
C LEU A 138 -9.60 -11.05 15.54
N ALA A 139 -9.73 -9.75 15.27
CA ALA A 139 -9.86 -8.72 16.30
C ALA A 139 -11.11 -8.93 17.17
N GLY A 140 -12.24 -9.31 16.56
CA GLY A 140 -13.47 -9.64 17.28
C GLY A 140 -13.37 -10.90 18.15
N ARG A 141 -12.47 -11.85 17.82
CA ARG A 141 -12.22 -13.04 18.64
C ARG A 141 -11.32 -12.80 19.85
N VAL A 142 -10.46 -11.78 19.81
CA VAL A 142 -9.51 -11.49 20.90
C VAL A 142 -10.15 -10.65 22.01
N SER A 143 -11.31 -10.02 21.74
CA SER A 143 -11.97 -9.08 22.64
C SER A 143 -13.26 -9.60 23.29
N GLY A 144 -13.65 -10.85 23.05
CA GLY A 144 -14.80 -11.53 23.69
C GLY A 144 -14.34 -12.74 24.50
#